data_AF-A0A0F9CBA3-F1
#
_entry.id   AF-A0A0F9CBA3-F1
#
_cell.length_a   1.000
_cell.length_b   1.000
_cell.length_c   1.000
_cell.angle_alpha   90.00
_cell.angle_beta   90.00
_cell.angle_gamma   90.00
#
_symmetry.space_group_name_H-M   'P 1'
#
loop_
_entity.id
_entity.type
_entity.pdbx_description
1 polymer ?
#
loop_
_entity_poly.entity_id
_entity_poly.type
_entity_poly.pdbx_seq_one_letter_code
_entity_poly.pdbx_strand_id
1 'polypeptide(L)'
;MTEEQYKGLSNFGWNERDIKGRLLRDQIDRISNHFIKRLDLAITDAKQYHGRREGQFIVYDFTLDRHNPDGYHPRGRAADGAFRGLGFLESYIIIDRWRLGGFGIYPHTQPDRIIHIDNRGSFRASRWVRTKTEYKYDPIFFYEQLVFNRLLSD
;
A
#
# COMPACT_ATOMS: atom_id res chain seq x y z
N MET A 1 10.03 12.44 -8.04
CA MET A 1 9.45 13.70 -7.53
C MET A 1 10.57 14.59 -6.96
N THR A 2 10.34 15.90 -6.80
CA THR A 2 11.33 16.83 -6.21
C THR A 2 11.27 16.84 -4.67
N GLU A 3 12.31 17.36 -4.03
CA GLU A 3 12.36 17.56 -2.58
C GLU A 3 11.21 18.45 -2.07
N GLU A 4 10.93 19.56 -2.75
CA GLU A 4 9.82 20.45 -2.39
C GLU A 4 8.47 19.74 -2.46
N GLN A 5 8.26 18.92 -3.50
CA GLN A 5 7.06 18.12 -3.62
C GLN A 5 6.92 17.12 -2.47
N TYR A 6 8.03 16.55 -1.98
CA TYR A 6 8.03 15.56 -0.91
C TYR A 6 7.78 16.23 0.45
N LYS A 7 8.43 17.36 0.71
CA LYS A 7 8.20 18.19 1.91
C LYS A 7 6.76 18.72 2.00
N GLY A 8 6.06 18.82 0.86
CA GLY A 8 4.66 19.20 0.81
C GLY A 8 3.65 18.07 1.10
N LEU A 9 4.10 16.83 1.31
CA LEU A 9 3.22 15.72 1.69
C LEU A 9 2.86 15.81 3.17
N SER A 10 1.62 15.45 3.52
CA SER A 10 1.10 15.58 4.89
C SER A 10 1.46 14.40 5.80
N ASN A 11 1.71 13.24 5.21
CA ASN A 11 1.84 11.98 5.94
C ASN A 11 3.21 11.32 5.80
N PHE A 12 4.13 11.92 5.06
CA PHE A 12 5.47 11.40 4.85
C PHE A 12 6.51 12.37 5.41
N GLY A 13 7.20 11.95 6.47
CA GLY A 13 8.20 12.78 7.14
C GLY A 13 9.52 12.87 6.36
N TRP A 14 10.25 13.99 6.52
CA TRP A 14 11.58 14.17 5.91
C TRP A 14 12.62 13.12 6.34
N ASN A 15 12.51 12.65 7.58
CA ASN A 15 13.39 11.63 8.17
C ASN A 15 12.66 10.28 8.33
N GLU A 16 11.52 10.10 7.67
CA GLU A 16 10.79 8.84 7.73
C GLU A 16 11.57 7.72 7.07
N ARG A 17 11.48 6.54 7.68
CA ARG A 17 12.16 5.34 7.22
C ARG A 17 11.16 4.27 6.87
N ASP A 18 11.48 3.47 5.86
CA ASP A 18 10.79 2.21 5.66
C ASP A 18 11.17 1.20 6.75
N ILE A 19 10.52 0.03 6.72
CA ILE A 19 10.78 -1.03 7.70
C ILE A 19 12.20 -1.59 7.66
N LYS A 20 12.96 -1.33 6.59
CA LYS A 20 14.37 -1.73 6.44
C LYS A 20 15.33 -0.66 6.96
N GLY A 21 14.80 0.43 7.52
CA GLY A 21 15.57 1.55 8.02
C GLY A 21 16.10 2.48 6.93
N ARG A 22 15.69 2.33 5.66
CA ARG A 22 16.11 3.23 4.58
C ARG A 22 15.30 4.51 4.66
N LEU A 23 15.92 5.66 4.44
CA LEU A 23 15.19 6.92 4.39
C LEU A 23 14.33 6.96 3.12
N LEU A 24 13.06 7.34 3.27
CA LEU A 24 12.15 7.47 2.13
C LEU A 24 12.59 8.60 1.19
N ARG A 25 13.14 9.69 1.75
CA ARG A 25 13.64 10.84 0.98
C ARG A 25 14.73 10.47 -0.04
N ASP A 26 15.48 9.41 0.20
CA ASP A 26 16.58 8.98 -0.68
C ASP A 26 16.06 8.26 -1.94
N GLN A 27 14.74 8.07 -2.05
CA GLN A 27 14.06 7.35 -3.12
C GLN A 27 13.12 8.25 -3.93
N ILE A 28 13.02 9.53 -3.57
CA ILE A 28 11.96 10.43 -4.08
C ILE A 28 12.09 10.67 -5.57
N ASP A 29 13.31 10.71 -6.11
CA ASP A 29 13.57 10.87 -7.54
C ASP A 29 12.87 9.78 -8.37
N ARG A 30 12.78 8.57 -7.82
CA ARG A 30 12.14 7.40 -8.44
C ARG A 30 10.65 7.30 -8.19
N ILE A 31 10.09 8.06 -7.25
CA ILE A 31 8.66 8.00 -6.90
C ILE A 31 7.85 8.96 -7.79
N SER A 32 6.75 8.45 -8.34
CA SER A 32 5.78 9.24 -9.10
C SER A 32 5.05 10.21 -8.17
N ASN A 33 5.18 11.51 -8.43
CA ASN A 33 4.49 12.57 -7.69
C ASN A 33 2.95 12.39 -7.72
N HIS A 34 2.40 11.94 -8.85
CA HIS A 34 0.96 11.71 -8.97
C HIS A 34 0.49 10.55 -8.07
N PHE A 35 1.25 9.45 -8.05
CA PHE A 35 0.94 8.31 -7.20
C PHE A 35 1.00 8.68 -5.72
N ILE A 36 2.12 9.24 -5.27
CA ILE A 36 2.36 9.49 -3.85
C ILE A 36 1.41 10.54 -3.28
N LYS A 37 1.04 11.58 -4.05
CA LYS A 37 0.03 12.56 -3.61
C LYS A 37 -1.33 11.91 -3.38
N ARG A 38 -1.73 10.95 -4.23
CA ARG A 38 -3.00 10.23 -4.04
C ARG A 38 -2.95 9.30 -2.83
N LEU A 39 -1.81 8.63 -2.62
CA LEU A 39 -1.60 7.84 -1.41
C LEU A 39 -1.61 8.72 -0.15
N ASP A 40 -0.94 9.87 -0.17
CA ASP A 40 -0.94 10.84 0.92
C ASP A 40 -2.35 11.29 1.31
N LEU A 41 -3.18 11.62 0.32
CA LEU A 41 -4.59 11.97 0.57
C LEU A 41 -5.41 10.80 1.12
N ALA A 42 -5.17 9.57 0.64
CA ALA A 42 -5.80 8.37 1.18
C ALA A 42 -5.43 8.14 2.66
N ILE A 43 -4.18 8.43 3.04
CA ILE A 43 -3.71 8.33 4.42
C ILE A 43 -4.35 9.41 5.29
N THR A 44 -4.48 10.63 4.78
CA THR A 44 -5.22 11.71 5.47
C THR A 44 -6.66 11.31 5.76
N ASP A 45 -7.36 10.74 4.77
CA ASP A 45 -8.72 10.23 4.90
C ASP A 45 -8.80 9.11 5.95
N ALA A 46 -7.86 8.15 5.91
CA ALA A 46 -7.77 7.08 6.89
C ALA A 46 -7.61 7.61 8.32
N LYS A 47 -6.73 8.61 8.51
CA LYS A 47 -6.52 9.24 9.83
C LYS A 47 -7.74 10.00 10.33
N GLN A 48 -8.51 10.59 9.43
CA GLN A 48 -9.75 11.29 9.77
C GLN A 48 -10.83 10.32 10.27
N TYR A 49 -10.98 9.15 9.65
CA TYR A 49 -12.02 8.19 10.03
C TYR A 49 -11.63 7.24 11.16
N HIS A 50 -10.36 6.83 11.23
CA HIS A 50 -9.92 5.77 12.15
C HIS A 50 -9.05 6.27 13.31
N GLY A 51 -8.57 7.51 13.25
CA GLY A 51 -7.67 8.10 14.25
C GLY A 51 -6.27 8.35 13.71
N ARG A 52 -5.57 9.35 14.26
CA ARG A 52 -4.25 9.79 13.76
C ARG A 52 -3.18 8.70 13.83
N ARG A 53 -3.27 7.82 14.84
CA ARG A 53 -2.33 6.71 15.03
C ARG A 53 -2.69 5.54 14.12
N GLU A 54 -3.97 5.21 14.05
CA GLU A 54 -4.49 4.04 13.35
C GLU A 54 -4.49 4.25 11.81
N GLY A 55 -4.83 5.44 11.36
CA GLY A 55 -4.77 5.78 9.93
C GLY A 55 -3.35 5.95 9.38
N GLN A 56 -2.30 5.81 10.18
CA GLN A 56 -0.92 5.95 9.70
C GLN A 56 -0.55 4.80 8.77
N PHE A 57 0.02 5.12 7.61
CA PHE A 57 0.58 4.12 6.70
C PHE A 57 2.07 3.93 6.97
N ILE A 58 2.47 2.69 7.17
CA ILE A 58 3.86 2.28 7.34
C ILE A 58 4.35 1.79 5.99
N VAL A 59 5.40 2.41 5.47
CA VAL A 59 5.99 2.04 4.17
C VAL A 59 6.96 0.89 4.35
N TYR A 60 6.86 -0.09 3.45
CA TYR A 60 7.72 -1.26 3.41
C TYR A 60 8.67 -1.20 2.24
N ASP A 61 8.13 -0.93 1.06
CA ASP A 61 8.92 -0.68 -0.12
C ASP A 61 8.18 0.20 -1.12
N PHE A 62 8.91 1.08 -1.80
CA PHE A 62 8.41 1.82 -2.96
C PHE A 62 8.98 1.25 -4.25
N THR A 63 10.30 1.10 -4.36
CA THR A 63 10.95 0.89 -5.65
C THR A 63 12.23 0.06 -5.64
N LEU A 64 12.70 -0.43 -4.48
CA LEU A 64 14.12 -0.72 -4.32
C LEU A 64 14.51 -2.20 -4.16
N ASP A 65 13.56 -3.10 -3.95
CA ASP A 65 13.87 -4.52 -3.90
C ASP A 65 13.82 -5.21 -5.28
N ARG A 66 14.14 -6.50 -5.31
CA ARG A 66 14.00 -7.35 -6.50
C ARG A 66 12.52 -7.47 -6.88
N HIS A 67 12.05 -6.52 -7.67
CA HIS A 67 10.71 -6.51 -8.23
C HIS A 67 10.72 -6.98 -9.68
N ASN A 68 9.55 -7.45 -10.14
CA ASN A 68 9.33 -7.68 -11.55
C ASN A 68 9.62 -6.38 -12.33
N PRO A 69 10.57 -6.35 -13.28
CA PRO A 69 10.93 -5.15 -14.04
C PRO A 69 9.74 -4.55 -14.80
N ASP A 70 8.76 -5.38 -15.18
CA ASP A 70 7.54 -4.94 -15.86
C ASP A 70 6.44 -4.45 -14.91
N GLY A 71 6.70 -4.50 -13.60
CA GLY A 71 5.78 -4.11 -12.54
C GLY A 71 5.65 -2.59 -12.34
N TYR A 72 4.94 -2.23 -11.28
CA TYR A 72 4.69 -0.83 -10.92
C TYR A 72 5.71 -0.26 -9.92
N HIS A 73 6.39 -1.12 -9.13
CA HIS A 73 7.48 -0.70 -8.24
C HIS A 73 8.64 -0.04 -8.99
N PRO A 74 9.24 -0.66 -10.03
CA PRO A 74 10.38 -0.04 -10.73
C PRO A 74 10.03 1.30 -11.40
N ARG A 75 8.73 1.57 -11.60
CA ARG A 75 8.22 2.79 -12.22
C ARG A 75 7.82 3.86 -11.21
N GLY A 76 8.05 3.66 -9.91
CA GLY A 76 7.66 4.62 -8.87
C GLY A 76 6.17 4.74 -8.64
N ARG A 77 5.41 3.72 -9.05
CA ARG A 77 3.96 3.75 -9.18
C ARG A 77 3.26 2.77 -8.24
N ALA A 78 4.01 2.14 -7.35
CA ALA A 78 3.53 1.23 -6.34
C ALA A 78 4.18 1.49 -4.98
N ALA A 79 3.51 1.04 -3.93
CA ALA A 79 4.02 0.96 -2.59
C ALA A 79 3.50 -0.33 -1.94
N ASP A 80 4.40 -1.03 -1.27
CA ASP A 80 4.04 -2.03 -0.30
C ASP A 80 3.99 -1.36 1.06
N GLY A 81 2.92 -1.60 1.81
CA GLY A 81 2.86 -1.13 3.19
C GLY A 81 1.72 -1.67 4.01
N ALA A 82 1.40 -1.00 5.11
CA ALA A 82 0.27 -1.37 5.95
C ALA A 82 -0.28 -0.14 6.69
N PHE A 83 -1.59 -0.05 6.83
CA PHE A 83 -2.21 0.90 7.76
C PHE A 83 -2.11 0.35 9.20
N ARG A 84 -1.63 1.18 10.12
CA ARG A 84 -1.39 0.79 11.51
C ARG A 84 -2.71 0.46 12.22
N GLY A 85 -2.90 -0.77 12.68
CA GLY A 85 -4.11 -1.12 13.43
C GLY A 85 -5.39 -1.20 12.57
N LEU A 86 -5.26 -1.17 11.25
CA LEU A 86 -6.35 -1.50 10.32
C LEU A 86 -6.14 -2.91 9.75
N GLY A 87 -7.25 -3.60 9.45
CA GLY A 87 -7.25 -4.86 8.75
C GLY A 87 -7.14 -4.67 7.23
N PHE A 88 -7.09 -5.79 6.52
CA PHE A 88 -7.08 -5.79 5.05
C PHE A 88 -8.36 -5.22 4.45
N LEU A 89 -9.52 -5.46 5.07
CA LEU A 89 -10.81 -4.96 4.59
C LEU A 89 -10.89 -3.44 4.68
N GLU A 90 -10.54 -2.87 5.83
CA GLU A 90 -10.52 -1.42 6.02
C GLU A 90 -9.51 -0.76 5.08
N SER A 91 -8.32 -1.34 4.96
CA SER A 91 -7.30 -0.89 4.01
C SER A 91 -7.81 -0.90 2.57
N TYR A 92 -8.52 -1.96 2.17
CA TYR A 92 -9.12 -2.06 0.84
C TYR A 92 -10.15 -0.95 0.61
N ILE A 93 -11.08 -0.74 1.54
CA ILE A 93 -12.13 0.29 1.43
C ILE A 93 -11.52 1.67 1.23
N ILE A 94 -10.47 2.01 1.99
CA ILE A 94 -9.74 3.27 1.86
C ILE A 94 -9.12 3.40 0.46
N ILE A 95 -8.36 2.40 0.02
CA ILE A 95 -7.62 2.46 -1.24
C ILE A 95 -8.55 2.43 -2.46
N ASP A 96 -9.67 1.69 -2.38
CA ASP A 96 -10.69 1.60 -3.41
C ASP A 96 -11.41 2.94 -3.61
N ARG A 97 -11.78 3.62 -2.51
CA ARG A 97 -12.39 4.97 -2.52
C ARG A 97 -11.50 5.99 -3.23
N TRP A 98 -10.19 5.89 -3.02
CA TRP A 98 -9.21 6.76 -3.68
C TRP A 98 -8.82 6.29 -5.07
N ARG A 99 -9.44 5.23 -5.59
CA ARG A 99 -9.30 4.67 -6.95
C ARG A 99 -7.85 4.45 -7.37
N LEU A 100 -6.97 4.08 -6.44
CA LEU A 100 -5.56 3.85 -6.77
C LEU A 100 -5.44 2.75 -7.82
N GLY A 101 -6.33 1.77 -7.87
CA GLY A 101 -6.45 0.87 -9.02
C GLY A 101 -5.95 -0.50 -8.68
N GLY A 102 -4.66 -0.67 -8.36
CA GLY A 102 -4.08 -1.93 -7.91
C GLY A 102 -4.13 -2.09 -6.39
N PHE A 103 -4.55 -3.27 -5.91
CA PHE A 103 -4.53 -3.65 -4.50
C PHE A 103 -4.23 -5.14 -4.36
N GLY A 104 -3.11 -5.47 -3.72
CA GLY A 104 -2.74 -6.83 -3.36
C GLY A 104 -2.75 -7.00 -1.85
N ILE A 105 -3.15 -8.18 -1.36
CA ILE A 105 -2.94 -8.54 0.05
C ILE A 105 -1.92 -9.66 0.16
N TYR A 106 -0.96 -9.48 1.06
CA TYR A 106 0.15 -10.38 1.29
C TYR A 106 0.09 -10.94 2.73
N PRO A 107 -0.87 -11.85 3.02
CA PRO A 107 -1.12 -12.36 4.38
C PRO A 107 0.03 -13.18 4.98
N HIS A 108 0.97 -13.65 4.15
CA HIS A 108 2.07 -14.51 4.59
C HIS A 108 3.45 -13.86 4.44
N THR A 109 3.50 -12.59 4.07
CA THR A 109 4.76 -11.84 4.02
C THR A 109 5.01 -11.23 5.39
N GLN A 110 6.22 -11.38 5.91
CA GLN A 110 6.58 -10.74 7.17
C GLN A 110 7.09 -9.32 6.97
N PRO A 111 6.74 -8.42 7.90
CA PRO A 111 5.74 -8.59 8.96
C PRO A 111 4.31 -8.66 8.42
N ASP A 112 3.45 -9.29 9.19
CA ASP A 112 2.09 -9.63 8.78
C ASP A 112 1.28 -8.38 8.39
N ARG A 113 0.37 -8.57 7.43
CA ARG A 113 -0.59 -7.55 6.94
C ARG A 113 -0.06 -6.55 5.91
N ILE A 114 0.95 -6.93 5.12
CA ILE A 114 1.38 -6.10 3.98
C ILE A 114 0.29 -6.08 2.90
N ILE A 115 0.03 -4.88 2.39
CA ILE A 115 -0.75 -4.63 1.19
C ILE A 115 0.13 -4.00 0.13
N HIS A 116 -0.12 -4.36 -1.12
CA HIS A 116 0.40 -3.69 -2.28
C HIS A 116 -0.61 -2.68 -2.77
N ILE A 117 -0.16 -1.48 -3.12
CA ILE A 117 -0.99 -0.44 -3.73
C ILE A 117 -0.26 0.10 -4.95
N ASP A 118 -0.92 0.19 -6.10
CA ASP A 118 -0.36 0.87 -7.28
C ASP A 118 -1.41 1.67 -8.03
N ASN A 119 -0.96 2.60 -8.89
CA ASN A 119 -1.82 3.47 -9.69
C ASN A 119 -2.22 2.94 -11.08
N ARG A 120 -2.46 1.63 -11.25
CA ARG A 120 -2.86 1.06 -12.55
C ARG A 120 -4.25 1.51 -13.03
N GLY A 121 -4.44 1.56 -14.35
CA GLY A 121 -5.64 2.13 -14.97
C GLY A 121 -6.84 1.19 -15.14
N SER A 122 -6.65 -0.14 -15.16
CA SER A 122 -7.77 -1.10 -15.24
C SER A 122 -8.22 -1.52 -13.84
N PHE A 123 -9.49 -1.89 -13.66
CA PHE A 123 -10.08 -2.26 -12.35
C PHE A 123 -10.28 -3.78 -12.17
N ARG A 124 -10.45 -4.55 -13.26
CA ARG A 124 -10.84 -5.98 -13.22
C ARG A 124 -9.73 -6.98 -12.87
N ALA A 125 -8.46 -6.66 -13.14
CA ALA A 125 -7.30 -7.52 -12.82
C ALA A 125 -6.41 -6.91 -11.73
N SER A 126 -7.05 -6.14 -10.85
CA SER A 126 -6.36 -5.15 -10.02
C SER A 126 -6.52 -5.42 -8.54
N ARG A 127 -7.16 -6.55 -8.21
CA ARG A 127 -7.30 -7.08 -6.86
C ARG A 127 -6.72 -8.48 -6.84
N TRP A 128 -5.82 -8.76 -5.91
CA TRP A 128 -5.22 -10.09 -5.78
C TRP A 128 -4.83 -10.43 -4.35
N VAL A 129 -4.70 -11.72 -4.10
CA VAL A 129 -4.18 -12.28 -2.85
C VAL A 129 -2.92 -13.06 -3.19
N ARG A 130 -1.80 -12.74 -2.53
CA ARG A 130 -0.61 -13.61 -2.57
C ARG A 130 -0.80 -14.69 -1.53
N THR A 131 -1.11 -15.90 -1.98
CA THR A 131 -1.03 -17.10 -1.14
C THR A 131 0.44 -17.46 -0.91
N LYS A 132 0.72 -18.50 -0.09
CA LYS A 132 2.09 -18.96 0.15
C LYS A 132 2.83 -19.34 -1.14
N THR A 133 2.12 -19.80 -2.17
CA THR A 133 2.72 -20.37 -3.39
C THR A 133 2.39 -19.59 -4.66
N GLU A 134 1.20 -18.99 -4.75
CA GLU A 134 0.69 -18.38 -5.98
C GLU A 134 -0.07 -17.06 -5.76
N TYR A 135 -0.24 -16.29 -6.84
CA TYR A 135 -1.12 -15.12 -6.87
C TYR A 135 -2.51 -15.55 -7.34
N LYS A 136 -3.54 -15.19 -6.57
CA LYS A 136 -4.95 -15.41 -6.95
C LYS A 136 -5.61 -14.08 -7.27
N TYR A 137 -6.20 -13.98 -8.46
CA TYR A 137 -6.84 -12.79 -8.98
C TYR A 137 -8.35 -13.01 -9.04
N ASP A 138 -9.05 -12.73 -7.95
CA ASP A 138 -10.52 -12.79 -7.95
C ASP A 138 -11.09 -11.90 -6.82
N PRO A 139 -12.00 -10.95 -7.11
CA PRO A 139 -12.69 -10.19 -6.07
C PRO A 139 -13.50 -11.08 -5.12
N ILE A 140 -14.07 -12.21 -5.57
CA ILE A 140 -14.82 -13.15 -4.71
C ILE A 140 -13.87 -13.84 -3.72
N PHE A 141 -12.74 -14.34 -4.21
CA PHE A 141 -11.70 -14.94 -3.35
C PHE A 141 -11.15 -13.93 -2.34
N PHE A 142 -11.05 -12.66 -2.74
CA PHE A 142 -10.67 -11.57 -1.86
C PHE A 142 -11.68 -11.37 -0.72
N TYR A 143 -12.99 -11.36 -1.00
CA TYR A 143 -14.04 -11.30 0.03
C TYR A 143 -14.06 -12.55 0.92
N GLU A 144 -13.93 -13.75 0.35
CA GLU A 144 -13.92 -15.00 1.12
C GLU A 144 -12.72 -15.07 2.09
N GLN A 145 -11.52 -14.64 1.67
CA GLN A 145 -10.34 -14.61 2.55
C GLN A 145 -10.44 -13.55 3.67
N LEU A 146 -11.08 -12.41 3.40
CA LEU A 146 -11.37 -11.40 4.42
C LEU A 146 -12.33 -11.93 5.49
N VAL A 147 -13.35 -12.70 5.08
CA VAL A 147 -14.32 -13.31 5.98
C VAL A 147 -13.72 -14.51 6.74
N PHE A 148 -12.92 -15.35 6.07
CA PHE A 148 -12.31 -16.54 6.68
C PHE A 148 -11.26 -16.21 7.76
N ASN A 149 -10.48 -15.15 7.60
CA ASN A 149 -9.52 -14.77 8.65
C ASN A 149 -10.20 -14.25 9.94
N ARG A 150 -11.46 -13.80 9.85
CA ARG A 150 -12.27 -13.44 11.03
C ARG A 150 -12.81 -14.67 11.78
N LEU A 151 -12.87 -15.83 11.13
CA LEU A 151 -13.37 -17.09 11.69
C LEU A 151 -12.26 -17.98 12.27
N LEU A 152 -10.99 -17.64 12.03
CA LEU A 152 -9.82 -18.40 12.52
C LEU A 152 -9.01 -17.62 13.58
N SER A 153 -9.57 -16.52 14.08
CA SER A 153 -8.97 -15.70 15.14
C SER A 153 -9.81 -15.63 16.43
N ASP A 154 -10.84 -16.48 16.53
CA ASP A 154 -11.47 -16.91 17.79
C ASP A 154 -10.99 -18.33 18.13
#